data_AF-A0A2U1JJI5-F1
#
_entry.id   AF-A0A2U1JJI5-F1
#
_cell.length_a   1.000
_cell.length_b   1.000
_cell.length_c   1.000
_cell.angle_alpha   90.00
_cell.angle_beta   90.00
_cell.angle_gamma   90.00
#
_symmetry.space_group_name_H-M   'P 1'
#
loop_
_entity.id
_entity.type
_entity.pdbx_description
1 polymer ?
#
loop_
_entity_poly.entity_id
_entity_poly.type
_entity_poly.pdbx_seq_one_letter_code
_entity_poly.pdbx_strand_id
1 'polypeptide(L)'
;MREENLKKLSYNSQRCYLRGVLNDRYDPDERQITISNTGNKTQDYIYTQAENLPVYLGTMWLEPEFNYAGSKVDFLVNVPPELMNTKLNEIVATLEFYVLAGKSYQIIAI
;
A
#
# COMPACT_ATOMS: atom_id res chain seq x y z
N MET A 1 2.33 -21.58 22.04
CA MET A 1 2.54 -22.59 20.97
C MET A 1 1.28 -23.01 20.21
N ARG A 2 0.26 -23.66 20.82
CA ARG A 2 -0.97 -24.04 20.08
C ARG A 2 -1.86 -22.84 19.75
N GLU A 3 -2.14 -22.00 20.73
CA GLU A 3 -3.06 -20.86 20.58
C GLU A 3 -2.55 -19.84 19.56
N GLU A 4 -1.25 -19.54 19.57
CA GLU A 4 -0.64 -18.64 18.59
C GLU A 4 -0.75 -19.18 17.16
N ASN A 5 -0.58 -20.50 16.96
CA ASN A 5 -0.74 -21.12 15.65
C ASN A 5 -2.20 -21.05 15.18
N LEU A 6 -3.16 -21.31 16.08
CA LEU A 6 -4.58 -21.15 15.78
C LEU A 6 -4.93 -19.70 15.42
N LYS A 7 -4.35 -18.72 16.14
CA LYS A 7 -4.52 -17.31 15.85
C LYS A 7 -3.95 -16.95 14.47
N LYS A 8 -2.76 -17.43 14.11
CA LYS A 8 -2.19 -17.24 12.76
C LYS A 8 -3.08 -17.81 11.66
N LEU A 9 -3.63 -19.01 11.87
CA LEU A 9 -4.53 -19.66 10.92
C LEU A 9 -5.90 -18.97 10.81
N SER A 10 -6.28 -18.13 11.79
CA SER A 10 -7.54 -17.39 11.77
C SER A 10 -7.54 -16.19 10.81
N TYR A 11 -6.37 -15.69 10.44
CA TYR A 11 -6.23 -14.59 9.48
C TYR A 11 -5.90 -15.11 8.08
N ASN A 12 -6.23 -14.31 7.08
CA ASN A 12 -5.94 -14.59 5.68
C ASN A 12 -5.72 -13.28 4.90
N SER A 13 -5.55 -13.40 3.59
CA SER A 13 -5.27 -12.28 2.67
C SER A 13 -6.42 -11.29 2.48
N GLN A 14 -7.63 -11.60 2.95
CA GLN A 14 -8.77 -10.69 2.79
C GLN A 14 -8.52 -9.40 3.59
N ARG A 15 -8.91 -8.26 3.02
CA ARG A 15 -8.66 -6.92 3.56
C ARG A 15 -8.99 -6.78 5.06
N CYS A 16 -10.12 -7.32 5.51
CA CYS A 16 -10.54 -7.22 6.91
C CYS A 16 -9.62 -8.00 7.86
N TYR A 17 -9.22 -9.22 7.49
CA TYR A 17 -8.35 -10.07 8.30
C TYR A 17 -6.89 -9.62 8.25
N LEU A 18 -6.40 -9.21 7.08
CA LEU A 18 -5.05 -8.65 6.93
C LEU A 18 -4.89 -7.35 7.74
N ARG A 19 -5.88 -6.45 7.67
CA ARG A 19 -5.91 -5.26 8.53
C ARG A 19 -6.01 -5.65 10.01
N GLY A 20 -6.80 -6.68 10.32
CA GLY A 20 -6.97 -7.20 11.68
C GLY A 20 -5.64 -7.63 12.29
N VAL A 21 -4.88 -8.50 11.61
CA VAL A 21 -3.60 -9.00 12.12
C VAL A 21 -2.56 -7.90 12.28
N LEU A 22 -2.55 -6.89 11.40
CA LEU A 22 -1.63 -5.75 11.50
C LEU A 22 -1.95 -4.91 12.74
N ASN A 23 -3.21 -4.54 12.96
CA ASN A 23 -3.59 -3.76 14.13
C ASN A 23 -3.42 -4.57 15.42
N ASP A 24 -3.89 -5.82 15.45
CA ASP A 24 -3.79 -6.67 16.64
C ASP A 24 -2.34 -6.92 17.10
N ARG A 25 -1.36 -6.74 16.20
CA ARG A 25 0.06 -6.98 16.49
C ARG A 25 0.88 -5.71 16.68
N TYR A 26 0.62 -4.66 15.90
CA TYR A 26 1.46 -3.46 15.84
C TYR A 26 0.76 -2.20 16.36
N ASP A 27 -0.57 -2.17 16.35
CA ASP A 27 -1.36 -1.01 16.77
C ASP A 27 -2.65 -1.48 17.48
N PRO A 28 -2.52 -2.15 18.66
CA PRO A 28 -3.66 -2.78 19.33
C PRO A 28 -4.61 -1.75 19.95
N ASP A 29 -4.08 -0.60 20.37
CA ASP A 29 -4.80 0.42 21.12
C ASP A 29 -5.59 1.35 20.19
N GLU A 30 -4.91 2.00 19.22
CA GLU A 30 -5.52 3.01 18.36
C GLU A 30 -6.05 2.44 17.04
N ARG A 31 -5.46 1.33 16.57
CA ARG A 31 -5.88 0.58 15.37
C ARG A 31 -5.96 1.43 14.10
N GLN A 32 -4.99 2.32 13.92
CA GLN A 32 -4.88 3.28 12.83
C GLN A 32 -4.42 2.65 11.51
N ILE A 33 -3.85 1.46 11.53
CA ILE A 33 -3.39 0.80 10.30
C ILE A 33 -4.60 0.48 9.42
N THR A 34 -4.63 1.05 8.22
CA THR A 34 -5.71 0.84 7.25
C THR A 34 -5.18 0.29 5.93
N ILE A 35 -6.08 -0.37 5.19
CA ILE A 35 -5.79 -0.86 3.84
C ILE A 35 -6.76 -0.15 2.90
N SER A 36 -6.25 0.48 1.84
CA SER A 36 -7.03 1.21 0.84
C SER A 36 -6.64 0.80 -0.59
N ASN A 37 -7.47 1.13 -1.56
CA ASN A 37 -7.12 0.93 -2.97
C ASN A 37 -6.16 2.03 -3.42
N THR A 38 -5.41 1.74 -4.48
CA THR A 38 -4.59 2.74 -5.19
C THR A 38 -5.47 3.72 -5.97
N GLY A 39 -4.90 4.88 -6.30
CA GLY A 39 -5.50 5.79 -7.27
C GLY A 39 -5.50 5.19 -8.69
N ASN A 40 -6.32 5.76 -9.57
CA ASN A 40 -6.33 5.45 -11.00
C ASN A 40 -6.22 6.76 -11.82
N LYS A 41 -5.17 7.53 -11.57
CA LYS A 41 -4.94 8.80 -12.26
C LYS A 41 -4.42 8.56 -13.67
N THR A 42 -4.89 9.33 -14.64
CA THR A 42 -4.33 9.33 -15.99
C THR A 42 -2.95 9.96 -15.97
N GLN A 43 -2.02 9.39 -16.74
CA GLN A 43 -0.67 9.93 -16.87
C GLN A 43 -0.66 11.05 -17.90
N ASP A 44 -0.13 12.21 -17.52
CA ASP A 44 0.14 13.30 -18.44
C ASP A 44 1.55 13.13 -19.02
N TYR A 45 1.68 13.21 -20.35
CA TYR A 45 2.96 13.10 -21.05
C TYR A 45 3.45 14.48 -21.49
N ILE A 46 4.73 14.75 -21.25
CA ILE A 46 5.41 15.94 -21.78
C ILE A 46 6.04 15.55 -23.12
N TYR A 47 5.56 16.16 -24.19
CA TYR A 47 6.10 15.95 -25.53
C TYR A 47 7.43 16.69 -25.72
N THR A 48 8.33 16.04 -26.43
CA THR A 48 9.61 16.58 -26.87
C THR A 48 9.42 17.63 -27.97
N GLN A 49 10.40 18.52 -28.13
CA GLN A 49 10.38 19.54 -29.19
C GLN A 49 10.27 18.95 -30.60
N ALA A 50 10.83 17.75 -30.81
CA ALA A 50 10.79 17.05 -32.09
C ALA A 50 9.38 16.62 -32.50
N GLU A 51 8.48 16.40 -31.53
CA GLU A 51 7.09 16.03 -31.79
C GLU A 51 6.26 17.23 -32.30
N ASN A 52 6.75 18.47 -32.13
CA ASN A 52 6.21 19.73 -32.68
C ASN A 52 4.68 19.89 -32.52
N LEU A 53 4.16 19.47 -31.37
CA LEU A 53 2.74 19.58 -31.03
C LEU A 53 2.48 20.92 -30.31
N PRO A 54 1.42 21.68 -30.67
CA PRO A 54 1.07 22.93 -30.01
C PRO A 54 0.36 22.67 -28.67
N VAL A 55 1.09 22.10 -27.70
CA VAL A 55 0.58 21.85 -26.35
C VAL A 55 1.19 22.86 -25.38
N TYR A 56 0.34 23.65 -24.75
CA TYR A 56 0.72 24.54 -23.66
C TYR A 56 0.64 23.76 -22.34
N LEU A 57 1.77 23.59 -21.66
CA LEU A 57 1.81 22.99 -20.33
C LEU A 57 1.08 23.92 -19.35
N GLY A 58 -0.10 23.49 -18.91
CA GLY A 58 -0.83 24.14 -17.81
C GLY A 58 -0.24 23.79 -16.44
N THR A 59 -1.02 23.99 -15.39
CA THR A 59 -0.66 23.51 -14.05
C THR A 59 -0.77 21.99 -14.00
N MET A 60 0.35 21.31 -13.73
CA MET A 60 0.44 19.86 -13.59
C MET A 60 0.69 19.46 -12.13
N TRP A 61 0.04 18.40 -11.68
CA TRP A 61 0.21 17.86 -10.33
C TRP A 61 0.95 16.53 -10.41
N LEU A 62 2.08 16.44 -9.71
CA LEU A 62 2.86 15.22 -9.63
C LEU A 62 2.32 14.32 -8.53
N GLU A 63 2.25 13.03 -8.84
CA GLU A 63 1.79 11.99 -7.93
C GLU A 63 2.80 10.84 -7.89
N PRO A 64 2.82 10.04 -6.83
CA PRO A 64 3.60 8.82 -6.80
C PRO A 64 3.21 7.85 -7.92
N GLU A 65 4.18 7.09 -8.43
CA GLU A 65 3.98 6.14 -9.54
C GLU A 65 2.79 5.19 -9.32
N PHE A 66 2.59 4.73 -8.08
CA PHE A 66 1.53 3.78 -7.73
C PHE A 66 0.10 4.35 -7.82
N ASN A 67 -0.06 5.66 -7.99
CA ASN A 67 -1.37 6.30 -8.15
C ASN A 67 -1.80 6.44 -9.61
N TYR A 68 -0.91 6.17 -10.58
CA TYR A 68 -1.24 6.24 -12.00
C TYR A 68 -1.84 4.92 -12.51
N ALA A 69 -2.72 5.04 -13.51
CA ALA A 69 -3.34 3.92 -14.18
C ALA A 69 -2.27 3.01 -14.83
N GLY A 70 -2.39 1.70 -14.63
CA GLY A 70 -1.41 0.72 -15.10
C GLY A 70 -0.30 0.39 -14.09
N SER A 71 -0.31 1.02 -12.90
CA SER A 71 0.56 0.58 -11.81
C SER A 71 0.28 -0.88 -11.42
N LYS A 72 1.33 -1.59 -11.02
CA LYS A 72 1.24 -2.98 -10.54
C LYS A 72 0.79 -3.10 -9.08
N VAL A 73 0.64 -2.00 -8.36
CA VAL A 73 0.25 -2.01 -6.94
C VAL A 73 -1.26 -2.24 -6.82
N ASP A 74 -1.67 -3.33 -6.19
CA ASP A 74 -3.09 -3.68 -6.00
C ASP A 74 -3.73 -2.91 -4.83
N PHE A 75 -2.99 -2.66 -3.76
CA PHE A 75 -3.52 -1.97 -2.57
C PHE A 75 -2.42 -1.24 -1.78
N LEU A 76 -2.87 -0.28 -0.97
CA LEU A 76 -2.05 0.55 -0.09
C LEU A 76 -2.24 0.09 1.35
N VAL A 77 -1.14 0.02 2.10
CA VAL A 77 -1.13 -0.23 3.54
C VAL A 77 -0.69 1.06 4.23
N ASN A 78 -1.62 1.71 4.89
CA ASN A 78 -1.43 2.99 5.54
C ASN A 78 -1.00 2.73 6.99
N VAL A 79 0.20 3.17 7.35
CA VAL A 79 0.83 2.86 8.65
C VAL A 79 1.28 4.15 9.33
N PRO A 80 1.01 4.34 10.63
CA PRO A 80 1.55 5.49 11.37
C PRO A 80 3.09 5.57 11.27
N PRO A 81 3.67 6.78 11.14
CA PRO A 81 5.10 6.97 10.91
C PRO A 81 5.96 6.40 12.04
N GLU A 82 5.47 6.41 13.27
CA GLU A 82 6.15 5.82 14.43
C GLU A 82 6.39 4.32 14.25
N LEU A 83 5.38 3.59 13.77
CA LEU A 83 5.47 2.17 13.49
C LEU A 83 6.30 1.90 12.23
N MET A 84 6.23 2.78 11.23
CA MET A 84 7.06 2.66 10.04
C MET A 84 8.56 2.80 10.37
N ASN A 85 8.93 3.69 11.29
CA ASN A 85 10.33 3.89 11.68
C ASN A 85 10.89 2.76 12.57
N THR A 86 10.03 2.09 13.34
CA THR A 86 10.46 1.12 14.36
C THR A 86 10.20 -0.34 13.99
N LYS A 87 9.16 -0.61 13.18
CA LYS A 87 8.59 -1.95 12.96
C LYS A 87 8.39 -2.34 11.49
N LEU A 88 8.87 -1.55 10.54
CA LEU A 88 8.67 -1.81 9.10
C LEU A 88 9.03 -3.23 8.68
N ASN A 89 10.19 -3.75 9.08
CA ASN A 89 10.60 -5.11 8.68
C ASN A 89 9.65 -6.20 9.20
N GLU A 90 9.10 -6.03 10.41
CA GLU A 90 8.15 -6.96 10.98
C GLU A 90 6.79 -6.88 10.26
N ILE A 91 6.36 -5.66 9.92
CA ILE A 91 5.13 -5.40 9.15
C ILE A 91 5.26 -6.04 7.76
N VAL A 92 6.37 -5.83 7.07
CA VAL A 92 6.68 -6.45 5.76
C VAL A 92 6.64 -7.97 5.88
N ALA A 93 7.31 -8.56 6.87
CA ALA A 93 7.28 -10.02 7.07
C ALA A 93 5.86 -10.56 7.31
N THR A 94 5.01 -9.81 8.02
CA THR A 94 3.61 -10.19 8.24
C THR A 94 2.78 -10.06 6.96
N LEU A 95 3.00 -9.01 6.17
CA LEU A 95 2.36 -8.84 4.86
C LEU A 95 2.75 -9.98 3.91
N GLU A 96 4.04 -10.23 3.71
CA GLU A 96 4.55 -11.32 2.88
C GLU A 96 4.00 -12.70 3.27
N PHE A 97 3.74 -12.92 4.57
CA PHE A 97 3.17 -14.17 5.04
C PHE A 97 1.70 -14.39 4.63
N TYR A 98 0.89 -13.32 4.58
CA TYR A 98 -0.54 -13.43 4.32
C TYR A 98 -0.98 -13.00 2.92
N VAL A 99 -0.20 -12.16 2.23
CA VAL A 99 -0.54 -11.67 0.90
C VAL A 99 -0.53 -12.84 -0.11
N LEU A 100 -1.51 -12.84 -1.01
CA LEU A 100 -1.60 -13.85 -2.06
C LEU A 100 -0.46 -13.69 -3.05
N ALA A 101 0.08 -14.82 -3.53
CA ALA A 101 1.04 -14.81 -4.62
C ALA A 101 0.48 -14.05 -5.83
N GLY A 102 1.26 -13.11 -6.36
CA GLY A 102 0.87 -12.26 -7.50
C GLY A 102 0.11 -10.99 -7.12
N LYS A 103 -0.15 -10.75 -5.83
CA LYS A 103 -0.64 -9.45 -5.34
C LYS A 103 0.51 -8.58 -4.87
N SER A 104 0.48 -7.31 -5.24
CA SER A 104 1.50 -6.32 -4.91
C SER A 104 0.90 -5.24 -4.01
N TYR A 105 1.68 -4.74 -3.06
CA TYR A 105 1.25 -3.70 -2.14
C TYR A 105 2.29 -2.59 -2.03
N GLN A 106 1.86 -1.43 -1.58
CA GLN A 106 2.75 -0.33 -1.21
C GLN A 106 2.41 0.12 0.22
N ILE A 107 3.43 0.28 1.06
CA ILE A 107 3.28 0.87 2.39
C ILE A 107 3.43 2.38 2.27
N ILE A 108 2.53 3.13 2.90
CA ILE A 108 2.59 4.59 2.99
C ILE A 108 2.46 5.04 4.46
N ALA A 109 3.19 6.10 4.81
CA ALA A 109 3.00 6.77 6.09
C ALA A 109 1.77 7.70 6.03
N ILE A 110 1.01 7.73 7.12
CA ILE A 110 -0.15 8.63 7.31
C ILE A 110 0.00 9.55 8.51
#